data_AF-A0A6P0INV9-F1
#
_entry.id   AF-A0A6P0INV9-F1
#
_cell.length_a   1.000
_cell.length_b   1.000
_cell.length_c   1.000
_cell.angle_alpha   90.00
_cell.angle_beta   90.00
_cell.angle_gamma   90.00
#
_symmetry.space_group_name_H-M   'P 1'
#
loop_
_entity.id
_entity.type
_entity.pdbx_description
1 polymer ?
#
loop_
_entity_poly.entity_id
_entity_poly.type
_entity_poly.pdbx_seq_one_letter_code
_entity_poly.pdbx_strand_id
1 'polypeptide(L)'
;NLRLDKQQIKALRQMCHLSKNMFNVGLYNVRQYFFQERKHLRYESNYYHSKENENYKLLPTDIAQQTLKIVDRSFKSFFGLIKLKSSGGYQEKVRIPNYLPKDGHFILGLLLVANLPFHPLFPAPKSLLPKT
;
A
#
# COMPACT_ATOMS: atom_id res chain seq x y z
N ASN A 1 0.72 -26.20 -8.43
CA ASN A 1 2.10 -25.68 -8.29
C ASN A 1 2.32 -24.57 -9.31
N LEU A 2 2.47 -23.32 -8.87
CA LEU A 2 2.65 -22.19 -9.77
C LEU A 2 4.08 -22.23 -10.35
N ARG A 3 4.23 -22.60 -11.62
CA ARG A 3 5.52 -22.54 -12.34
C ARG A 3 5.52 -21.28 -13.19
N LEU A 4 6.44 -20.37 -12.89
CA LEU A 4 6.59 -19.12 -13.61
C LEU A 4 7.76 -19.21 -14.59
N ASP A 5 7.58 -18.64 -15.79
CA ASP A 5 8.69 -18.45 -16.73
C ASP A 5 9.57 -17.25 -16.32
N LYS A 6 10.68 -17.06 -17.04
CA LYS A 6 11.65 -15.98 -16.76
C LYS A 6 11.02 -14.58 -16.87
N GLN A 7 10.11 -14.37 -17.81
CA GLN A 7 9.45 -13.08 -18.04
C GLN A 7 8.46 -12.78 -16.92
N GLN A 8 7.69 -13.78 -16.48
CA GLN A 8 6.77 -13.68 -15.35
C GLN A 8 7.49 -13.39 -14.04
N ILE A 9 8.64 -14.05 -13.79
CA ILE A 9 9.48 -13.75 -12.62
C ILE A 9 9.99 -12.31 -12.66
N LYS A 10 10.44 -11.83 -13.82
CA LYS A 10 10.90 -10.45 -13.99
C LYS A 10 9.76 -9.45 -13.73
N ALA A 11 8.57 -9.69 -14.28
CA ALA A 11 7.40 -8.87 -14.06
C ALA A 11 6.99 -8.83 -12.58
N LEU A 12 7.00 -9.99 -11.89
CA LEU A 12 6.69 -10.08 -10.47
C LEU A 12 7.67 -9.27 -9.61
N ARG A 13 8.98 -9.39 -9.88
CA ARG A 13 10.00 -8.59 -9.17
C ARG A 13 9.78 -7.10 -9.37
N GLN A 14 9.48 -6.68 -10.61
CA GLN A 14 9.18 -5.28 -10.91
C GLN A 14 7.96 -4.78 -10.12
N MET A 15 6.88 -5.56 -10.06
CA MET A 15 5.69 -5.22 -9.27
C MET A 15 6.01 -5.12 -7.78
N CYS A 16 6.77 -6.06 -7.22
CA CYS A 16 7.18 -6.01 -5.81
C CYS A 16 8.04 -4.75 -5.51
N HIS A 17 8.87 -4.33 -6.47
CA HIS A 17 9.64 -3.09 -6.35
C HIS A 17 8.75 -1.84 -6.41
N LEU A 18 7.77 -1.80 -7.32
CA LEU A 18 6.77 -0.73 -7.38
C LEU A 18 5.93 -0.66 -6.10
N SER A 19 5.53 -1.80 -5.54
CA SER A 19 4.81 -1.86 -4.26
C SER A 19 5.66 -1.33 -3.10
N LYS A 20 6.97 -1.60 -3.10
CA LYS A 20 7.90 -0.99 -2.15
C LYS A 20 7.96 0.53 -2.31
N ASN A 21 8.01 1.04 -3.54
CA ASN A 21 7.96 2.49 -3.76
C ASN A 21 6.65 3.09 -3.26
N MET A 22 5.52 2.43 -3.55
CA MET A 22 4.21 2.85 -3.09
C MET A 22 4.11 2.87 -1.56
N PHE A 23 4.71 1.88 -0.88
CA PHE A 23 4.82 1.88 0.58
C PHE A 23 5.60 3.11 1.08
N ASN A 24 6.74 3.41 0.47
CA ASN A 24 7.56 4.57 0.84
C ASN A 24 6.85 5.90 0.57
N VAL A 25 6.08 6.03 -0.51
CA VAL A 25 5.22 7.20 -0.81
C VAL A 25 4.16 7.38 0.27
N GLY A 26 3.40 6.31 0.55
CA GLY A 26 2.38 6.35 1.60
C GLY A 26 2.97 6.68 2.97
N LEU A 27 4.13 6.09 3.29
CA LEU A 27 4.84 6.33 4.54
C LEU A 27 5.33 7.78 4.64
N TYR A 28 5.84 8.34 3.54
CA TYR A 28 6.28 9.73 3.49
C TYR A 28 5.15 10.69 3.88
N ASN A 29 3.98 10.54 3.26
CA ASN A 29 2.83 11.42 3.53
C ASN A 29 2.44 11.39 5.03
N VAL A 30 2.36 10.19 5.63
CA VAL A 30 2.00 10.06 7.06
C VAL A 30 3.09 10.62 7.97
N ARG A 31 4.37 10.42 7.63
CA ARG A 31 5.50 10.99 8.40
C ARG A 31 5.50 12.51 8.38
N GLN A 32 5.31 13.12 7.21
CA GLN A 32 5.25 14.58 7.08
C GLN A 32 4.11 15.15 7.91
N TYR A 33 2.91 14.58 7.77
CA TYR A 33 1.75 14.99 8.56
C TYR A 33 1.98 14.79 10.08
N PHE A 34 2.58 13.68 10.50
CA PHE A 34 2.91 13.45 11.90
C PHE A 34 3.93 14.46 12.44
N PHE A 35 4.95 14.83 11.66
CA PHE A 35 5.95 15.80 12.11
C PHE A 35 5.37 17.20 12.26
N GLN A 36 4.44 17.58 11.39
CA GLN A 36 3.78 18.88 11.43
C GLN A 36 2.68 18.94 12.50
N GLU A 37 1.77 17.96 12.51
CA GLU A 37 0.51 18.01 13.26
C GLU A 37 0.52 17.15 14.53
N ARG A 38 1.53 16.29 14.71
CA ARG A 38 1.58 15.26 15.77
C ARG A 38 0.38 14.32 15.79
N LYS A 39 -0.32 14.20 14.66
CA LYS A 39 -1.55 13.39 14.48
C LYS A 39 -1.34 12.28 13.45
N HIS A 40 -2.28 11.34 13.42
CA HIS A 40 -2.29 10.26 12.44
C HIS A 40 -3.01 10.69 11.16
N LEU A 41 -2.31 10.68 10.02
CA LEU A 41 -2.94 10.78 8.70
C LEU A 41 -3.55 9.44 8.34
N ARG A 42 -4.88 9.35 8.38
CA ARG A 42 -5.61 8.12 8.08
C ARG A 42 -5.46 7.72 6.60
N TYR A 43 -5.64 6.43 6.34
CA TYR A 43 -5.66 5.84 5.00
C TYR A 43 -6.43 6.66 3.97
N GLU A 44 -7.67 7.09 4.27
CA GLU A 44 -8.54 7.78 3.30
C GLU A 44 -7.92 9.11 2.84
N SER A 45 -7.36 9.87 3.78
CA SER A 45 -6.64 11.11 3.48
C SER A 45 -5.35 10.84 2.71
N ASN A 46 -4.58 9.82 3.13
CA ASN A 46 -3.34 9.45 2.45
C ASN A 46 -3.58 8.99 1.00
N TYR A 47 -4.70 8.32 0.73
CA TYR A 47 -5.11 7.96 -0.62
C TYR A 47 -5.23 9.20 -1.53
N TYR A 48 -5.84 10.29 -1.08
CA TYR A 48 -5.95 11.51 -1.89
C TYR A 48 -4.59 12.11 -2.24
N HIS A 49 -3.60 12.03 -1.35
CA HIS A 49 -2.23 12.46 -1.62
C HIS A 49 -1.47 11.49 -2.54
N SER A 50 -1.88 10.22 -2.58
CA SER A 50 -1.13 9.14 -3.21
C SER A 50 -1.65 8.77 -4.61
N LYS A 51 -2.93 8.98 -4.89
CA LYS A 51 -3.60 8.49 -6.12
C LYS A 51 -2.99 9.03 -7.43
N GLU A 52 -2.39 10.22 -7.38
CA GLU A 52 -1.75 10.83 -8.54
C GLU A 52 -0.30 10.38 -8.75
N ASN A 53 0.29 9.68 -7.77
CA ASN A 53 1.67 9.21 -7.84
C ASN A 53 1.86 8.15 -8.93
N GLU A 54 3.00 8.20 -9.62
CA GLU A 54 3.34 7.25 -10.68
C GLU A 54 3.28 5.79 -10.22
N ASN A 55 3.75 5.47 -9.01
CA ASN A 55 3.78 4.10 -8.50
C ASN A 55 2.37 3.59 -8.24
N TYR A 56 1.44 4.49 -7.86
CA TYR A 56 0.03 4.15 -7.70
C TYR A 56 -0.58 3.81 -9.06
N LYS A 57 -0.31 4.62 -10.09
CA LYS A 57 -0.83 4.44 -11.45
C LYS A 57 -0.26 3.21 -12.16
N LEU A 58 0.98 2.83 -11.85
CA LEU A 58 1.67 1.68 -12.44
C LEU A 58 1.29 0.34 -11.77
N LEU A 59 0.73 0.36 -10.57
CA LEU A 59 0.27 -0.83 -9.87
C LEU A 59 -1.22 -1.09 -10.15
N PRO A 60 -1.68 -2.35 -10.08
CA PRO A 60 -3.09 -2.64 -9.91
C PRO A 60 -3.64 -1.87 -8.71
N THR A 61 -4.76 -1.18 -8.90
CA THR A 61 -5.37 -0.29 -7.90
C THR A 61 -5.52 -0.95 -6.53
N ASP A 62 -5.96 -2.21 -6.48
CA ASP A 62 -6.15 -2.94 -5.22
C ASP A 62 -4.84 -3.13 -4.45
N ILE A 63 -3.74 -3.42 -5.16
CA ILE A 63 -2.41 -3.59 -4.55
C ILE A 63 -1.92 -2.24 -4.00
N ALA A 64 -2.11 -1.16 -4.75
CA ALA A 64 -1.73 0.18 -4.31
C ALA A 64 -2.53 0.61 -3.06
N GLN A 65 -3.86 0.42 -3.06
CA GLN A 65 -4.71 0.68 -1.90
C GLN A 65 -4.32 -0.19 -0.69
N GLN A 66 -4.08 -1.49 -0.90
CA GLN A 66 -3.69 -2.39 0.17
C GLN A 66 -2.33 -2.01 0.77
N THR A 67 -1.41 -1.53 -0.06
CA THR A 67 -0.11 -0.99 0.38
C THR A 67 -0.32 0.19 1.34
N LEU A 68 -1.19 1.15 0.98
CA LEU A 68 -1.53 2.28 1.85
C LEU A 68 -2.22 1.83 3.16
N LYS A 69 -3.07 0.80 3.12
CA LYS A 69 -3.68 0.21 4.33
C LYS A 69 -2.64 -0.45 5.23
N ILE A 70 -1.57 -1.03 4.68
CA ILE A 70 -0.47 -1.57 5.49
C ILE A 70 0.30 -0.43 6.18
N VAL A 71 0.52 0.69 5.49
CA VAL A 71 1.11 1.90 6.09
C VAL A 71 0.25 2.40 7.24
N ASP A 72 -1.06 2.54 7.04
CA ASP A 72 -2.03 2.99 8.08
C ASP A 72 -2.01 2.07 9.31
N ARG A 73 -2.00 0.74 9.11
CA ARG A 73 -1.87 -0.22 10.23
C ARG A 73 -0.55 -0.06 10.97
N SER A 74 0.56 0.14 10.25
CA SER A 74 1.88 0.33 10.85
C SER A 74 1.92 1.57 11.75
N PHE A 75 1.28 2.66 11.32
CA PHE A 75 1.19 3.88 12.12
C PHE A 75 0.21 3.75 13.29
N LYS A 76 -0.92 3.05 13.13
CA LYS A 76 -1.82 2.72 14.26
C LYS A 76 -1.06 2.00 15.38
N SER A 77 -0.23 1.01 15.04
CA SER A 77 0.62 0.31 16.02
C SER A 77 1.63 1.26 16.68
N PHE A 78 2.26 2.15 15.91
CA PHE A 78 3.18 3.17 16.45
C PHE A 78 2.51 4.10 17.46
N PHE A 79 1.33 4.64 17.15
CA PHE A 79 0.56 5.46 18.09
C PHE A 79 0.11 4.66 19.33
N GLY A 80 -0.26 3.39 19.15
CA GLY A 80 -0.54 2.49 20.26
C GLY A 80 0.64 2.35 21.22
N LEU A 81 1.86 2.17 20.70
CA LEU A 81 3.09 2.11 21.50
C LEU A 81 3.40 3.45 22.20
N ILE A 82 3.18 4.60 21.54
CA ILE A 82 3.30 5.91 22.20
C ILE A 82 2.37 5.99 23.40
N LYS A 83 1.10 5.59 23.24
CA LYS A 83 0.11 5.61 24.31
C LYS A 83 0.52 4.70 25.47
N LEU A 84 0.91 3.45 25.19
CA LEU A 84 1.38 2.52 26.21
C LEU A 84 2.61 3.03 26.96
N LYS A 85 3.54 3.68 26.25
CA LYS A 85 4.71 4.31 26.87
C LYS A 85 4.31 5.45 27.80
N SER A 86 3.37 6.31 27.38
CA SER A 86 2.89 7.41 28.22
C SER A 86 2.16 6.93 29.49
N SER A 87 1.56 5.75 29.47
CA SER A 87 0.92 5.14 30.64
C SER A 87 1.84 4.24 31.46
N GLY A 88 3.15 4.21 31.18
CA GLY A 88 4.12 3.38 31.89
C GLY A 88 4.12 1.88 31.53
N GLY A 89 3.25 1.46 30.61
CA GLY A 89 3.13 0.06 30.16
C GLY A 89 4.16 -0.37 29.11
N TYR A 90 5.05 0.53 28.70
CA TYR A 90 6.10 0.25 27.72
C TYR A 90 7.36 1.08 27.98
N GLN A 91 8.46 0.41 28.33
CA GLN A 91 9.70 1.09 28.75
C GLN A 91 10.62 1.40 27.56
N GLU A 92 10.60 0.54 26.54
CA GLU A 92 11.48 0.64 25.37
C GLU A 92 11.26 1.90 24.53
N LYS A 93 12.28 2.28 23.76
CA LYS A 93 12.19 3.43 22.86
C LYS A 93 11.25 3.13 21.69
N VAL A 94 10.11 3.82 21.63
CA VAL A 94 9.19 3.76 20.49
C VAL A 94 9.85 4.41 19.28
N ARG A 95 9.88 3.68 18.15
CA ARG A 95 10.49 4.15 16.89
C ARG A 95 9.40 4.32 15.84
N ILE A 96 9.49 5.42 15.10
CA ILE A 96 8.62 5.66 13.95
C ILE A 96 8.88 4.63 12.85
N PRO A 97 7.86 4.16 12.09
CA PRO A 97 8.08 3.24 10.98
C PRO A 97 9.07 3.81 9.95
N ASN A 98 9.99 2.97 9.50
CA ASN A 98 11.10 3.33 8.61
C ASN A 98 10.77 3.07 7.14
N TYR A 99 11.41 3.83 6.25
CA TYR A 99 11.37 3.55 4.83
C TYR A 99 12.00 2.18 4.52
N LEU A 100 11.47 1.52 3.50
CA LEU A 100 12.07 0.32 2.95
C LEU A 100 13.30 0.67 2.09
N PRO A 101 14.32 -0.22 2.01
CA PRO A 101 15.53 0.02 1.24
C PRO A 101 15.27 0.35 -0.23
N LYS A 102 16.14 1.17 -0.83
CA LYS A 102 16.00 1.62 -2.24
C LYS A 102 15.88 0.45 -3.21
N ASP A 103 16.67 -0.60 -3.07
CA ASP A 103 16.64 -1.78 -3.93
C ASP A 103 15.79 -2.93 -3.33
N GLY A 104 14.98 -2.60 -2.33
CA GLY A 104 14.08 -3.53 -1.66
C GLY A 104 12.86 -3.91 -2.49
N HIS A 105 12.11 -4.86 -1.94
CA HIS A 105 10.86 -5.36 -2.47
C HIS A 105 9.81 -5.36 -1.36
N PHE A 106 8.55 -5.23 -1.73
CA PHE A 106 7.44 -5.31 -0.78
C PHE A 106 6.38 -6.27 -1.27
N ILE A 107 5.57 -6.76 -0.34
CA ILE A 107 4.55 -7.75 -0.61
C ILE A 107 3.47 -7.20 -1.55
N LEU A 108 3.05 -8.01 -2.51
CA LEU A 108 1.88 -7.72 -3.33
C LEU A 108 0.62 -8.14 -2.56
N GLY A 109 0.09 -7.22 -1.77
CA GLY A 109 -1.13 -7.46 -1.00
C GLY A 109 -2.35 -7.47 -1.90
N LEU A 110 -2.81 -8.65 -2.29
CA LEU A 110 -4.13 -8.84 -2.90
C LEU A 110 -5.15 -9.12 -1.79
N LEU A 111 -6.23 -8.34 -1.75
CA LEU A 111 -7.40 -8.72 -0.97
C LEU A 111 -8.21 -9.69 -1.81
N LEU A 112 -8.20 -10.99 -1.46
CA LEU A 112 -9.18 -11.92 -2.00
C LEU A 112 -10.53 -11.57 -1.36
N VAL A 113 -11.36 -10.81 -2.07
CA VAL A 113 -12.77 -10.67 -1.70
C VAL A 113 -13.43 -12.00 -2.03
N ALA A 114 -13.47 -12.93 -1.08
CA ALA A 114 -14.05 -14.26 -1.27
C ALA A 114 -15.59 -14.26 -1.38
N ASN A 115 -16.25 -13.11 -1.56
CA ASN A 115 -17.72 -13.01 -1.69
C ASN A 115 -18.15 -11.74 -2.44
N LEU A 116 -17.98 -11.71 -3.76
CA LEU A 116 -18.84 -10.90 -4.63
C LEU A 116 -19.27 -11.74 -5.83
N PRO A 117 -20.57 -11.71 -6.24
CA PRO A 117 -20.96 -12.24 -7.53
C PRO A 117 -20.16 -11.50 -8.59
N PHE A 118 -19.70 -12.23 -9.61
CA PHE A 118 -19.04 -11.66 -10.78
C PHE A 118 -19.86 -10.47 -11.30
N HIS A 119 -19.39 -9.26 -11.01
CA HIS A 119 -19.85 -8.06 -11.69
C HIS A 119 -18.61 -7.45 -12.35
N PRO A 120 -18.58 -7.34 -13.68
CA PRO A 120 -17.38 -6.87 -14.38
C PRO A 120 -17.17 -5.39 -14.04
N LEU A 121 -16.13 -5.10 -13.27
CA LEU A 121 -15.66 -3.74 -12.98
C LEU A 121 -14.98 -3.06 -14.18
N PHE A 122 -15.17 -3.60 -15.39
CA PHE A 122 -14.68 -3.01 -16.62
C PHE A 122 -15.76 -3.17 -17.70
N PRO A 123 -16.28 -2.07 -18.29
CA PRO A 123 -16.96 -2.19 -19.57
C PRO A 123 -15.93 -2.68 -20.59
N ALA A 124 -16.25 -3.76 -21.31
CA ALA A 124 -15.41 -4.27 -22.39
C ALA A 124 -15.14 -3.11 -23.39
N PRO A 125 -13.91 -3.00 -23.94
CA PRO A 125 -13.63 -2.07 -25.02
C PRO A 125 -14.66 -2.27 -26.13
N LYS A 126 -15.30 -1.20 -26.60
CA LYS A 126 -16.32 -1.25 -27.66
C LYS A 126 -15.84 -1.93 -28.95
N SER A 127 -14.51 -2.07 -29.13
CA SER A 127 -13.86 -2.80 -30.21
C SER A 127 -14.05 -4.33 -30.15
N LEU A 128 -14.54 -4.88 -29.03
CA LEU A 128 -14.76 -6.32 -28.83
C LEU A 128 -16.25 -6.71 -28.79
N LEU A 129 -17.16 -5.75 -28.98
CA LEU A 129 -18.58 -6.05 -29.15
C LEU A 129 -18.85 -6.40 -30.63
N PRO A 130 -19.63 -7.45 -30.93
CA PRO A 130 -20.02 -7.75 -32.30
C PRO A 130 -20.78 -6.55 -32.87
N LYS A 131 -20.39 -6.10 -34.06
CA LYS A 131 -21.10 -5.05 -34.79
C LYS A 131 -22.46 -5.63 -35.19
N THR A 132 -23.53 -5.11 -34.60
CA THR A 132 -24.90 -5.24 -35.12
C THR A 132 -25.06 -4.42 -36.39
#